data_AF-A0A7T0BTV3-F1
#
_entry.id   AF-A0A7T0BTV3-F1
#
_cell.length_a   1.000
_cell.length_b   1.000
_cell.length_c   1.000
_cell.angle_alpha   90.00
_cell.angle_beta   90.00
_cell.angle_gamma   90.00
#
_symmetry.space_group_name_H-M   'P 1'
#
loop_
_entity.id
_entity.type
_entity.pdbx_description
1 polymer ?
#
loop_
_entity_poly.entity_id
_entity_poly.type
_entity_poly.pdbx_seq_one_letter_code
_entity_poly.pdbx_strand_id
1 'polypeptide(L)'
;MNEVTSKTRFKDNGDGTVTDLARKRMWLKQDSWGYKGNRLSWWQCQEFCDEMNKKKFAGFSDWRIPNAGEAKELFDPAFSNTDMEGCEIHIDPVFSEGCGYTTWTTESRGAKAAMGYDYRSDYEYWLAKENDGFPSAVRLVRTPGKNKATLNPEDRFQIHKNGTISDFENNLMWKASDSFLDLDKWVSWEEAKTYIKDLNRDRFADYSDWRMPTRKEAQAIYDASSPVTDNFGDTVYIPKVFPPGSGQTTWTKTLHKTDPSMAMRFHYYNGDHKFHKRGLRSHGVRPVRDLKPDKDEAS
;
A
#
# COMPACT_ATOMS: atom_id res chain seq x y z
N MET A 1 -50.86 7.59 7.93
CA MET A 1 -49.55 7.29 8.52
C MET A 1 -48.79 6.48 7.50
N ASN A 2 -47.87 7.10 6.77
CA ASN A 2 -46.99 6.39 5.84
C ASN A 2 -45.61 6.37 6.48
N GLU A 3 -45.26 5.24 7.13
CA GLU A 3 -43.87 4.94 7.48
C GLU A 3 -43.09 4.74 6.20
N VAL A 4 -42.40 5.80 5.76
CA VAL A 4 -41.28 5.65 4.83
C VAL A 4 -40.12 5.14 5.68
N THR A 5 -39.95 3.83 5.71
CA THR A 5 -38.78 3.16 6.29
C THR A 5 -37.56 3.55 5.46
N SER A 6 -36.94 4.68 5.80
CA SER A 6 -35.64 5.08 5.28
C SER A 6 -34.65 3.98 5.67
N LYS A 7 -34.16 3.24 4.66
CA LYS A 7 -33.10 2.26 4.84
C LYS A 7 -31.83 3.05 5.19
N THR A 8 -31.49 3.13 6.47
CA THR A 8 -30.27 3.81 6.94
C THR A 8 -29.05 3.20 6.25
N ARG A 9 -28.27 4.02 5.55
CA ARG A 9 -27.07 3.60 4.80
C ARG A 9 -26.08 2.90 5.72
N PHE A 10 -25.91 3.44 6.93
CA PHE A 10 -25.00 2.94 7.93
C PHE A 10 -25.78 2.21 9.03
N LYS A 11 -25.30 1.02 9.39
CA LYS A 11 -25.88 0.18 10.44
C LYS A 11 -24.83 -0.10 11.51
N ASP A 12 -25.12 0.27 12.76
CA ASP A 12 -24.34 -0.17 13.92
C ASP A 12 -24.48 -1.68 14.11
N ASN A 13 -23.37 -2.37 14.29
CA ASN A 13 -23.34 -3.81 14.54
C ASN A 13 -23.34 -4.15 16.03
N GLY A 14 -23.17 -3.17 16.93
CA GLY A 14 -23.15 -3.36 18.38
C GLY A 14 -21.86 -3.95 18.93
N ASP A 15 -20.85 -4.16 18.09
CA ASP A 15 -19.52 -4.72 18.41
C ASP A 15 -18.39 -3.67 18.25
N GLY A 16 -18.77 -2.39 18.16
CA GLY A 16 -17.84 -1.29 17.88
C GLY A 16 -17.54 -1.08 16.38
N THR A 17 -18.31 -1.72 15.49
CA THR A 17 -18.21 -1.51 14.04
C THR A 17 -19.52 -1.00 13.43
N VAL A 18 -19.39 -0.30 12.29
CA VAL A 18 -20.51 0.23 11.50
C VAL A 18 -20.44 -0.33 10.08
N THR A 19 -21.51 -0.94 9.61
CA THR A 19 -21.63 -1.44 8.24
C THR A 19 -22.19 -0.37 7.31
N ASP A 20 -21.47 -0.03 6.24
CA ASP A 20 -22.00 0.75 5.11
C ASP A 20 -22.67 -0.21 4.11
N LEU A 21 -24.00 -0.24 4.12
CA LEU A 21 -24.82 -1.10 3.29
C LEU A 21 -24.79 -0.70 1.81
N ALA A 22 -24.58 0.58 1.50
CA ALA A 22 -24.54 1.08 0.13
C ALA A 22 -23.22 0.72 -0.56
N ARG A 23 -22.11 0.78 0.17
CA ARG A 23 -20.76 0.54 -0.36
C ARG A 23 -20.20 -0.84 -0.05
N LYS A 24 -20.92 -1.65 0.74
CA LYS A 24 -20.53 -3.01 1.16
C LYS A 24 -19.16 -3.00 1.86
N ARG A 25 -19.01 -2.10 2.83
CA ARG A 25 -17.79 -1.94 3.64
C ARG A 25 -18.17 -1.90 5.12
N MET A 26 -17.18 -2.06 5.97
CA MET A 26 -17.35 -1.96 7.41
C MET A 26 -16.27 -1.03 7.96
N TRP A 27 -16.67 -0.20 8.90
CA TRP A 27 -15.85 0.85 9.51
C TRP A 27 -15.73 0.60 11.01
N LEU A 28 -14.64 1.04 11.62
CA LEU A 28 -14.66 1.22 13.06
C LEU A 28 -15.66 2.32 13.43
N LYS A 29 -16.47 2.10 14.46
CA LYS A 29 -17.43 3.09 14.96
C LYS A 29 -16.72 4.30 15.56
N GLN A 30 -15.65 4.04 16.31
CA GLN A 30 -14.74 5.03 16.88
C GLN A 30 -13.45 5.08 16.08
N ASP A 31 -12.89 6.28 15.88
CA ASP A 31 -11.62 6.47 15.20
C ASP A 31 -10.43 6.38 16.18
N SER A 32 -9.21 6.51 15.69
CA SER A 32 -8.01 6.40 16.53
C SER A 32 -7.96 7.43 17.66
N TRP A 33 -8.57 8.61 17.51
CA TRP A 33 -8.64 9.59 18.60
C TRP A 33 -9.42 9.03 19.78
N GLY A 34 -10.61 8.48 19.55
CA GLY A 34 -11.41 7.93 20.63
C GLY A 34 -10.74 6.74 21.35
N TYR A 35 -9.86 6.00 20.66
CA TYR A 35 -9.07 4.92 21.27
C TYR A 35 -7.81 5.38 22.00
N LYS A 36 -7.09 6.38 21.47
CA LYS A 36 -5.76 6.76 21.96
C LYS A 36 -5.74 8.08 22.74
N GLY A 37 -6.75 8.93 22.56
CA GLY A 37 -6.85 10.25 23.19
C GLY A 37 -5.84 11.26 22.65
N ASN A 38 -5.16 10.98 21.53
CA ASN A 38 -4.17 11.87 20.95
C ASN A 38 -4.21 11.85 19.41
N ARG A 39 -3.57 12.88 18.81
CA ARG A 39 -3.39 13.00 17.35
C ARG A 39 -2.32 12.02 16.93
N LEU A 40 -2.51 11.37 15.79
CA LEU A 40 -1.56 10.42 15.23
C LEU A 40 -0.97 10.98 13.93
N SER A 41 0.34 10.85 13.77
CA SER A 41 0.97 10.96 12.45
C SER A 41 0.52 9.83 11.55
N TRP A 42 0.82 9.94 10.25
CA TRP A 42 0.43 8.93 9.29
C TRP A 42 1.05 7.56 9.62
N TRP A 43 2.31 7.56 10.07
CA TRP A 43 3.02 6.35 10.51
C TRP A 43 2.36 5.74 11.76
N GLN A 44 2.02 6.55 12.75
CA GLN A 44 1.31 6.07 13.95
C GLN A 44 -0.09 5.52 13.62
N CYS A 45 -0.76 6.03 12.59
CA CYS A 45 -2.01 5.45 12.10
C CYS A 45 -1.82 4.04 11.50
N GLN A 46 -0.67 3.76 10.88
CA GLN A 46 -0.34 2.40 10.45
C GLN A 46 -0.12 1.47 11.65
N GLU A 47 0.62 1.92 12.66
CA GLU A 47 0.83 1.15 13.89
C GLU A 47 -0.51 0.85 14.60
N PHE A 48 -1.42 1.83 14.66
CA PHE A 48 -2.78 1.64 15.18
C PHE A 48 -3.57 0.60 14.36
N CYS A 49 -3.44 0.63 13.04
CA CYS A 49 -4.04 -0.37 12.16
C CYS A 49 -3.53 -1.78 12.44
N ASP A 50 -2.21 -1.93 12.57
CA ASP A 50 -1.57 -3.20 12.89
C ASP A 50 -1.99 -3.72 14.27
N GLU A 51 -2.12 -2.83 15.25
CA GLU A 51 -2.61 -3.17 16.59
C GLU A 51 -4.05 -3.74 16.53
N MET A 52 -4.95 -3.07 15.80
CA MET A 52 -6.34 -3.54 15.64
C MET A 52 -6.41 -4.90 14.94
N ASN A 53 -5.55 -5.11 13.94
CA ASN A 53 -5.46 -6.38 13.23
C ASN A 53 -4.90 -7.51 14.10
N LYS A 54 -3.83 -7.24 14.87
CA LYS A 54 -3.25 -8.21 15.82
C LYS A 54 -4.24 -8.64 16.89
N LYS A 55 -5.05 -7.71 17.39
CA LYS A 55 -6.11 -7.97 18.37
C LYS A 55 -7.34 -8.66 17.79
N LYS A 56 -7.41 -8.82 16.47
CA LYS A 56 -8.60 -9.31 15.75
C LYS A 56 -9.86 -8.54 16.17
N PHE A 57 -9.79 -7.20 16.17
CA PHE A 57 -10.90 -6.36 16.64
C PHE A 57 -12.21 -6.72 15.92
N ALA A 58 -13.29 -6.90 16.69
CA ALA A 58 -14.60 -7.41 16.22
C ALA A 58 -14.52 -8.73 15.43
N GLY A 59 -13.49 -9.56 15.71
CA GLY A 59 -13.24 -10.83 15.00
C GLY A 59 -12.49 -10.68 13.67
N PHE A 60 -12.01 -9.48 13.32
CA PHE A 60 -11.41 -9.18 12.01
C PHE A 60 -9.96 -8.71 12.11
N SER A 61 -9.14 -9.11 11.13
CA SER A 61 -7.71 -8.79 11.04
C SER A 61 -7.31 -8.19 9.67
N ASP A 62 -8.29 -7.66 8.95
CA ASP A 62 -8.19 -7.04 7.62
C ASP A 62 -8.57 -5.55 7.64
N TRP A 63 -8.43 -4.89 8.78
CA TRP A 63 -8.58 -3.45 8.92
C TRP A 63 -7.47 -2.74 8.14
N ARG A 64 -7.81 -1.59 7.54
CA ARG A 64 -6.88 -0.74 6.80
C ARG A 64 -7.24 0.73 6.93
N ILE A 65 -6.25 1.59 6.67
CA ILE A 65 -6.47 3.02 6.45
C ILE A 65 -7.37 3.19 5.20
N PRO A 66 -8.36 4.11 5.22
CA PRO A 66 -9.20 4.38 4.06
C PRO A 66 -8.42 5.03 2.92
N ASN A 67 -8.90 4.90 1.69
CA ASN A 67 -8.43 5.76 0.60
C ASN A 67 -9.21 7.09 0.57
N ALA A 68 -8.76 8.02 -0.27
CA ALA A 68 -9.33 9.36 -0.44
C ALA A 68 -10.83 9.31 -0.75
N GLY A 69 -11.22 8.44 -1.69
CA GLY A 69 -12.62 8.26 -2.06
C GLY A 69 -13.44 7.77 -0.87
N GLU A 70 -12.98 6.75 -0.16
CA GLU A 70 -13.67 6.19 1.00
C GLU A 70 -13.81 7.19 2.15
N ALA A 71 -12.78 7.99 2.44
CA ALA A 71 -12.86 9.06 3.43
C ALA A 71 -13.91 10.11 3.02
N LYS A 72 -13.85 10.59 1.78
CA LYS A 72 -14.82 11.53 1.23
C LYS A 72 -16.26 10.99 1.28
N GLU A 73 -16.45 9.70 1.06
CA GLU A 73 -17.75 9.05 1.08
C GLU A 73 -18.44 9.01 2.46
N LEU A 74 -17.72 9.26 3.56
CA LEU A 74 -18.29 9.42 4.90
C LEU A 74 -18.85 10.83 5.14
N PHE A 75 -18.40 11.83 4.38
CA PHE A 75 -18.88 13.20 4.46
C PHE A 75 -20.24 13.33 3.76
N ASP A 76 -21.21 13.92 4.45
CA ASP A 76 -22.48 14.35 3.88
C ASP A 76 -22.97 15.60 4.64
N PRO A 77 -23.15 16.76 3.99
CA PRO A 77 -23.61 17.99 4.64
C PRO A 77 -24.95 17.84 5.38
N ALA A 78 -25.76 16.84 5.06
CA ALA A 78 -27.02 16.56 5.75
C ALA A 78 -26.82 15.82 7.09
N PHE A 79 -25.64 15.25 7.34
CA PHE A 79 -25.29 14.66 8.62
C PHE A 79 -24.72 15.71 9.58
N SER A 80 -24.96 15.48 10.87
CA SER A 80 -24.48 16.31 11.97
C SER A 80 -24.05 15.42 13.12
N ASN A 81 -22.75 15.41 13.41
CA ASN A 81 -22.14 14.76 14.57
C ASN A 81 -21.13 15.75 15.19
N THR A 82 -20.55 15.43 16.34
CA THR A 82 -19.60 16.31 17.05
C THR A 82 -18.22 15.68 17.15
N ASP A 83 -17.20 16.50 16.94
CA ASP A 83 -15.80 16.08 17.08
C ASP A 83 -15.26 16.25 18.51
N MET A 84 -13.98 15.92 18.68
CA MET A 84 -13.24 16.01 19.94
C MET A 84 -13.23 17.41 20.60
N GLU A 85 -13.51 18.46 19.85
CA GLU A 85 -13.55 19.86 20.30
C GLU A 85 -15.00 20.34 20.46
N GLY A 86 -15.99 19.45 20.26
CA GLY A 86 -17.41 19.76 20.30
C GLY A 86 -17.90 20.55 19.07
N CYS A 87 -17.09 20.65 18.02
CA CYS A 87 -17.49 21.30 16.78
C CYS A 87 -18.27 20.33 15.88
N GLU A 88 -19.14 20.87 15.04
CA GLU A 88 -19.93 20.08 14.09
C GLU A 88 -19.03 19.47 13.01
N ILE A 89 -19.28 18.20 12.73
CA ILE A 89 -18.71 17.44 11.61
C ILE A 89 -19.83 16.75 10.85
N HIS A 90 -19.64 16.60 9.55
CA HIS A 90 -20.67 16.14 8.63
C HIS A 90 -20.56 14.64 8.34
N ILE A 91 -20.56 13.82 9.39
CA ILE A 91 -20.57 12.35 9.32
C ILE A 91 -21.81 11.80 10.01
N ASP A 92 -22.27 10.61 9.60
CA ASP A 92 -23.49 10.01 10.16
C ASP A 92 -23.42 9.87 11.71
N PRO A 93 -24.46 10.26 12.48
CA PRO A 93 -24.50 10.14 13.94
C PRO A 93 -24.37 8.72 14.49
N VAL A 94 -24.46 7.68 13.64
CA VAL A 94 -24.16 6.31 14.03
C VAL A 94 -22.68 6.13 14.45
N PHE A 95 -21.78 6.98 13.97
CA PHE A 95 -20.38 6.99 14.40
C PHE A 95 -20.25 7.69 15.76
N SER A 96 -19.24 7.29 16.54
CA SER A 96 -19.05 7.87 17.88
C SER A 96 -18.81 9.38 17.83
N GLU A 97 -19.50 10.12 18.68
CA GLU A 97 -19.19 11.52 18.99
C GLU A 97 -17.79 11.67 19.61
N GLY A 98 -17.26 12.89 19.62
CA GLY A 98 -15.94 13.18 20.18
C GLY A 98 -14.78 12.60 19.36
N CYS A 99 -15.04 12.20 18.11
CA CYS A 99 -14.03 11.64 17.22
C CYS A 99 -13.15 12.74 16.58
N GLY A 100 -12.06 12.32 15.94
CA GLY A 100 -11.25 13.18 15.09
C GLY A 100 -12.06 13.83 13.98
N TYR A 101 -11.93 15.15 13.82
CA TYR A 101 -12.56 15.86 12.71
C TYR A 101 -11.85 15.68 11.36
N THR A 102 -10.70 15.01 11.36
CA THR A 102 -9.99 14.63 10.14
C THR A 102 -9.59 13.15 10.14
N THR A 103 -9.43 12.58 8.96
CA THR A 103 -8.86 11.22 8.79
C THR A 103 -7.69 11.22 7.83
N TRP A 104 -6.63 10.49 8.15
CA TRP A 104 -5.60 10.12 7.19
C TRP A 104 -6.13 9.14 6.15
N THR A 105 -5.51 9.17 4.97
CA THR A 105 -5.81 8.26 3.85
C THR A 105 -4.55 7.59 3.30
N THR A 106 -4.71 6.61 2.43
CA THR A 106 -3.59 5.89 1.79
C THR A 106 -2.86 6.70 0.71
N GLU A 107 -3.45 7.79 0.25
CA GLU A 107 -2.93 8.62 -0.83
C GLU A 107 -1.65 9.32 -0.40
N SER A 108 -0.60 9.20 -1.21
CA SER A 108 0.71 9.76 -0.91
C SER A 108 1.30 10.53 -2.09
N ARG A 109 2.04 11.60 -1.77
CA ARG A 109 2.86 12.38 -2.71
C ARG A 109 4.33 12.08 -2.41
N GLY A 110 4.84 11.02 -3.03
CA GLY A 110 6.16 10.47 -2.71
C GLY A 110 6.22 9.93 -1.28
N ALA A 111 7.44 9.79 -0.74
CA ALA A 111 7.59 9.27 0.63
C ALA A 111 7.06 10.23 1.68
N LYS A 112 7.21 11.54 1.44
CA LYS A 112 7.16 12.52 2.52
C LYS A 112 5.76 12.93 2.90
N ALA A 113 4.79 12.89 1.98
CA ALA A 113 3.45 13.43 2.28
C ALA A 113 2.34 12.41 2.05
N ALA A 114 1.33 12.47 2.91
CA ALA A 114 0.06 11.77 2.77
C ALA A 114 -1.10 12.76 2.73
N MET A 115 -2.23 12.31 2.19
CA MET A 115 -3.45 13.10 2.15
C MET A 115 -4.29 12.83 3.40
N GLY A 116 -4.79 13.89 4.02
CA GLY A 116 -5.86 13.84 5.01
C GLY A 116 -7.13 14.48 4.48
N TYR A 117 -8.26 14.13 5.10
CA TYR A 117 -9.58 14.65 4.75
C TYR A 117 -10.25 15.25 6.00
N ASP A 118 -10.83 16.43 5.86
CA ASP A 118 -11.49 17.20 6.92
C ASP A 118 -13.02 17.10 6.80
N TYR A 119 -13.65 16.58 7.85
CA TYR A 119 -15.09 16.36 7.93
C TYR A 119 -15.88 17.61 8.36
N ARG A 120 -15.23 18.69 8.78
CA ARG A 120 -15.90 19.99 9.02
C ARG A 120 -16.21 20.72 7.73
N SER A 121 -15.39 20.55 6.69
CA SER A 121 -15.38 21.48 5.55
C SER A 121 -15.29 20.87 4.14
N ASP A 122 -15.41 19.53 3.97
CA ASP A 122 -15.17 18.84 2.67
C ASP A 122 -13.82 19.24 2.08
N TYR A 123 -12.76 19.14 2.90
CA TYR A 123 -11.44 19.64 2.51
C TYR A 123 -10.37 18.54 2.54
N GLU A 124 -9.68 18.41 1.41
CA GLU A 124 -8.52 17.54 1.24
C GLU A 124 -7.23 18.34 1.48
N TYR A 125 -6.37 17.86 2.37
CA TYR A 125 -5.08 18.48 2.64
C TYR A 125 -3.93 17.49 2.48
N TRP A 126 -2.72 18.01 2.27
CA TRP A 126 -1.51 17.21 2.12
C TRP A 126 -0.49 17.64 3.14
N LEU A 127 -0.02 16.70 3.95
CA LEU A 127 0.91 16.96 5.03
C LEU A 127 2.00 15.91 5.08
N ALA A 128 3.13 16.27 5.69
CA ALA A 128 4.22 15.34 5.86
C ALA A 128 3.79 14.15 6.72
N LYS A 129 4.21 12.93 6.39
CA LYS A 129 3.83 11.70 7.10
C LYS A 129 4.37 11.68 8.52
N GLU A 130 5.49 12.36 8.74
CA GLU A 130 6.16 12.56 10.02
C GLU A 130 5.59 13.73 10.81
N ASN A 131 4.62 14.47 10.27
CA ASN A 131 4.11 15.68 10.94
C ASN A 131 3.26 15.30 12.15
N ASP A 132 3.83 15.51 13.33
CA ASP A 132 3.12 15.42 14.60
C ASP A 132 2.50 16.79 14.94
N GLY A 133 1.21 16.81 15.30
CA GLY A 133 0.58 18.02 15.86
C GLY A 133 -0.47 18.71 14.98
N PHE A 134 -0.58 18.37 13.69
CA PHE A 134 -1.80 18.70 12.94
C PHE A 134 -2.94 17.75 13.37
N PRO A 135 -4.18 18.22 13.51
CA PRO A 135 -5.31 17.36 13.86
C PRO A 135 -5.43 16.28 12.80
N SER A 136 -5.10 15.05 13.18
CA SER A 136 -5.17 13.89 12.30
C SER A 136 -5.37 12.64 13.14
N ALA A 137 -6.44 11.93 12.82
CA ALA A 137 -6.79 10.63 13.33
C ALA A 137 -6.97 9.67 12.14
N VAL A 138 -7.40 8.44 12.39
CA VAL A 138 -7.83 7.53 11.33
C VAL A 138 -9.05 6.72 11.75
N ARG A 139 -10.06 6.65 10.88
CA ARG A 139 -11.15 5.69 11.01
C ARG A 139 -10.89 4.52 10.07
N LEU A 140 -10.47 3.39 10.63
CA LEU A 140 -10.14 2.22 9.83
C LEU A 140 -11.39 1.66 9.15
N VAL A 141 -11.16 1.12 7.96
CA VAL A 141 -12.18 0.51 7.12
C VAL A 141 -11.71 -0.88 6.72
N ARG A 142 -12.65 -1.77 6.47
CA ARG A 142 -12.43 -3.08 5.85
C ARG A 142 -13.48 -3.35 4.78
N THR A 143 -13.20 -4.31 3.92
CA THR A 143 -14.13 -4.71 2.85
C THR A 143 -14.38 -6.20 2.96
N PRO A 144 -15.53 -6.61 3.54
CA PRO A 144 -15.86 -8.02 3.71
C PRO A 144 -15.70 -8.80 2.40
N GLY A 145 -15.00 -9.93 2.45
CA GLY A 145 -14.78 -10.80 1.28
C GLY A 145 -13.68 -10.36 0.31
N LYS A 146 -12.99 -9.23 0.56
CA LYS A 146 -11.70 -8.91 -0.07
C LYS A 146 -10.54 -9.21 0.88
N ASN A 147 -10.52 -10.40 1.47
CA ASN A 147 -9.34 -10.88 2.17
C ASN A 147 -8.31 -11.32 1.13
N LYS A 148 -7.38 -10.45 0.76
CA LYS A 148 -6.01 -10.95 0.66
C LYS A 148 -5.56 -11.09 2.10
N ALA A 149 -5.46 -12.32 2.61
CA ALA A 149 -4.77 -12.53 3.87
C ALA A 149 -3.34 -12.04 3.69
N THR A 150 -3.01 -10.88 4.26
CA THR A 150 -1.64 -10.38 4.33
C THR A 150 -0.87 -11.34 5.22
N LEU A 151 0.03 -12.11 4.61
CA LEU A 151 0.92 -13.01 5.32
C LEU A 151 1.94 -12.19 6.13
N ASN A 152 2.38 -12.69 7.29
CA ASN A 152 3.53 -12.09 7.97
C ASN A 152 4.75 -12.15 7.03
N PRO A 153 5.74 -11.24 7.13
CA PRO A 153 6.90 -11.24 6.23
C PRO A 153 7.62 -12.59 6.12
N GLU A 154 7.67 -13.35 7.22
CA GLU A 154 8.26 -14.70 7.30
C GLU A 154 7.45 -15.75 6.54
N ASP A 155 6.12 -15.61 6.51
CA ASP A 155 5.20 -16.50 5.80
C ASP A 155 5.00 -16.06 4.34
N ARG A 156 5.23 -14.78 4.05
CA ARG A 156 5.05 -14.17 2.73
C ARG A 156 6.17 -14.55 1.78
N PHE A 157 7.40 -14.50 2.27
CA PHE A 157 8.59 -14.64 1.44
C PHE A 157 9.34 -15.93 1.75
N GLN A 158 9.61 -16.72 0.71
CA GLN A 158 10.51 -17.88 0.80
C GLN A 158 11.74 -17.64 -0.08
N ILE A 159 12.92 -17.69 0.54
CA ILE A 159 14.21 -17.60 -0.16
C ILE A 159 14.61 -18.99 -0.64
N HIS A 160 14.95 -19.10 -1.91
CA HIS A 160 15.39 -20.36 -2.54
C HIS A 160 16.91 -20.35 -2.79
N LYS A 161 17.53 -21.54 -2.73
CA LYS A 161 18.98 -21.69 -2.98
C LYS A 161 19.40 -21.39 -4.43
N ASN A 162 18.44 -21.35 -5.36
CA ASN A 162 18.66 -21.04 -6.77
C ASN A 162 18.67 -19.52 -7.08
N GLY A 163 18.68 -18.66 -6.05
CA GLY A 163 18.71 -17.20 -6.22
C GLY A 163 17.35 -16.59 -6.55
N THR A 164 16.25 -17.28 -6.23
CA THR A 164 14.88 -16.75 -6.37
C THR A 164 14.22 -16.54 -5.01
N ILE A 165 13.19 -15.69 -4.97
CA ILE A 165 12.39 -15.40 -3.78
C ILE A 165 10.92 -15.50 -4.18
N SER A 166 10.15 -16.38 -3.55
CA SER A 166 8.70 -16.47 -3.75
C SER A 166 7.98 -15.46 -2.86
N ASP A 167 6.99 -14.76 -3.41
CA ASP A 167 6.07 -13.84 -2.73
C ASP A 167 4.66 -14.43 -2.81
N PHE A 168 4.25 -15.14 -1.76
CA PHE A 168 2.97 -15.86 -1.70
C PHE A 168 1.76 -14.92 -1.59
N GLU A 169 1.95 -13.70 -1.07
CA GLU A 169 0.86 -12.72 -0.97
C GLU A 169 0.46 -12.18 -2.36
N ASN A 170 1.44 -12.06 -3.25
CA ASN A 170 1.23 -11.56 -4.61
C ASN A 170 1.22 -12.65 -5.68
N ASN A 171 1.48 -13.91 -5.32
CA ASN A 171 1.68 -15.02 -6.26
C ASN A 171 2.73 -14.67 -7.31
N LEU A 172 3.85 -14.11 -6.86
CA LEU A 172 4.98 -13.73 -7.70
C LEU A 172 6.23 -14.47 -7.27
N MET A 173 7.18 -14.58 -8.18
CA MET A 173 8.53 -14.99 -7.87
C MET A 173 9.50 -13.96 -8.43
N TRP A 174 10.41 -13.52 -7.58
CA TRP A 174 11.41 -12.50 -7.86
C TRP A 174 12.78 -13.15 -8.02
N LYS A 175 13.60 -12.59 -8.90
CA LYS A 175 15.03 -12.85 -8.86
C LYS A 175 15.63 -12.06 -7.69
N ALA A 176 16.44 -12.71 -6.86
CA ALA A 176 16.97 -12.12 -5.64
C ALA A 176 17.86 -10.90 -5.94
N SER A 177 18.82 -11.04 -6.85
CA SER A 177 19.61 -9.90 -7.36
C SER A 177 18.94 -9.24 -8.57
N ASP A 178 18.99 -7.92 -8.61
CA ASP A 178 18.55 -7.14 -9.77
C ASP A 178 19.68 -6.99 -10.81
N SER A 179 19.38 -6.35 -11.94
CA SER A 179 20.39 -6.14 -12.97
C SER A 179 21.56 -5.27 -12.52
N PHE A 180 21.36 -4.42 -11.51
CA PHE A 180 22.42 -3.55 -11.00
C PHE A 180 23.46 -4.38 -10.25
N LEU A 181 23.00 -5.26 -9.34
CA LEU A 181 23.85 -6.20 -8.63
C LEU A 181 24.60 -7.15 -9.57
N ASP A 182 23.94 -7.66 -10.61
CA ASP A 182 24.56 -8.63 -11.52
C ASP A 182 25.56 -8.00 -12.49
N LEU A 183 25.29 -6.78 -12.96
CA LEU A 183 26.05 -6.14 -14.04
C LEU A 183 27.01 -5.05 -13.53
N ASP A 184 26.94 -4.71 -12.24
CA ASP A 184 27.64 -3.60 -11.59
C ASP A 184 27.47 -2.27 -12.35
N LYS A 185 26.27 -2.03 -12.90
CA LYS A 185 25.96 -0.81 -13.64
C LYS A 185 24.47 -0.55 -13.76
N TRP A 186 24.12 0.73 -13.88
CA TRP A 186 22.80 1.15 -14.31
C TRP A 186 22.57 0.84 -15.78
N VAL A 187 21.33 0.48 -16.12
CA VAL A 187 20.95 0.09 -17.48
C VAL A 187 19.86 1.01 -18.03
N SER A 188 19.86 1.15 -19.35
CA SER A 188 18.72 1.73 -20.07
C SER A 188 17.54 0.76 -20.05
N TRP A 189 16.35 1.24 -20.41
CA TRP A 189 15.17 0.40 -20.47
C TRP A 189 15.31 -0.72 -21.54
N GLU A 190 16.01 -0.44 -22.65
CA GLU A 190 16.31 -1.47 -23.67
C GLU A 190 17.33 -2.49 -23.17
N GLU A 191 18.37 -2.05 -22.46
CA GLU A 191 19.35 -2.97 -21.87
C GLU A 191 18.71 -3.83 -20.78
N ALA A 192 17.80 -3.27 -19.97
CA ALA A 192 17.00 -4.03 -19.02
C ALA A 192 16.14 -5.12 -19.70
N LYS A 193 15.55 -4.80 -20.85
CA LYS A 193 14.86 -5.80 -21.69
C LYS A 193 15.79 -6.89 -22.20
N THR A 194 16.97 -6.52 -22.67
CA THR A 194 17.98 -7.49 -23.14
C THR A 194 18.42 -8.40 -22.01
N TYR A 195 18.73 -7.84 -20.84
CA TYR A 195 19.06 -8.60 -19.64
C TYR A 195 17.98 -9.63 -19.27
N ILE A 196 16.69 -9.25 -19.30
CA ILE A 196 15.59 -10.20 -19.08
C ILE A 196 15.53 -11.28 -20.16
N LYS A 197 15.75 -10.93 -21.44
CA LYS A 197 15.79 -11.92 -22.54
C LYS A 197 16.93 -12.92 -22.34
N ASP A 198 18.09 -12.45 -21.89
CA ASP A 198 19.24 -13.30 -21.60
C ASP A 198 18.93 -14.25 -20.45
N LEU A 199 18.33 -13.77 -19.35
CA LEU A 199 17.86 -14.63 -18.25
C LEU A 199 16.92 -15.74 -18.73
N ASN A 200 16.02 -15.42 -19.66
CA ASN A 200 15.08 -16.40 -20.20
C ASN A 200 15.73 -17.40 -21.15
N ARG A 201 16.67 -16.96 -21.99
CA ARG A 201 17.45 -17.83 -22.87
C ARG A 201 18.30 -18.79 -22.05
N ASP A 202 18.93 -18.29 -21.00
CA ASP A 202 19.85 -19.04 -20.16
C ASP A 202 19.11 -19.86 -19.09
N ARG A 203 17.77 -19.81 -19.08
CA ARG A 203 16.88 -20.52 -18.15
C ARG A 203 17.28 -20.32 -16.68
N PHE A 204 17.51 -19.08 -16.27
CA PHE A 204 17.90 -18.79 -14.89
C PHE A 204 16.92 -19.41 -13.89
N ALA A 205 17.45 -20.19 -12.94
CA ALA A 205 16.69 -20.96 -11.96
C ALA A 205 15.65 -21.92 -12.60
N ASP A 206 15.99 -22.51 -13.74
CA ASP A 206 15.16 -23.41 -14.56
C ASP A 206 13.94 -22.75 -15.23
N TYR A 207 13.86 -21.42 -15.17
CA TYR A 207 12.72 -20.63 -15.64
C TYR A 207 13.04 -19.77 -16.85
N SER A 208 12.06 -19.58 -17.74
CA SER A 208 12.20 -18.85 -19.02
C SER A 208 11.09 -17.82 -19.29
N ASP A 209 10.34 -17.46 -18.25
CA ASP A 209 9.23 -16.51 -18.27
C ASP A 209 9.45 -15.29 -17.35
N TRP A 210 10.72 -14.94 -17.10
CA TRP A 210 11.10 -13.70 -16.44
C TRP A 210 10.64 -12.48 -17.24
N ARG A 211 10.14 -11.48 -16.53
CA ARG A 211 9.64 -10.23 -17.11
C ARG A 211 10.00 -9.04 -16.23
N MET A 212 9.87 -7.86 -16.83
CA MET A 212 9.97 -6.60 -16.11
C MET A 212 8.71 -6.40 -15.24
N PRO A 213 8.83 -5.84 -14.03
CA PRO A 213 7.70 -5.68 -13.14
C PRO A 213 6.73 -4.61 -13.63
N THR A 214 5.50 -4.68 -13.17
CA THR A 214 4.56 -3.56 -13.25
C THR A 214 4.80 -2.59 -12.10
N ARG A 215 4.22 -1.38 -12.20
CA ARG A 215 4.18 -0.43 -11.07
C ARG A 215 3.69 -1.07 -9.77
N LYS A 216 2.59 -1.82 -9.86
CA LYS A 216 1.93 -2.40 -8.70
C LYS A 216 2.77 -3.51 -8.08
N GLU A 217 3.47 -4.29 -8.90
CA GLU A 217 4.38 -5.34 -8.43
C GLU A 217 5.62 -4.74 -7.77
N ALA A 218 6.26 -3.73 -8.38
CA ALA A 218 7.37 -3.01 -7.75
C ALA A 218 6.93 -2.32 -6.45
N GLN A 219 5.73 -1.74 -6.42
CA GLN A 219 5.14 -1.17 -5.21
C GLN A 219 4.82 -2.23 -4.15
N ALA A 220 4.50 -3.47 -4.52
CA ALA A 220 4.15 -4.52 -3.58
C ALA A 220 5.34 -4.96 -2.71
N ILE A 221 6.56 -4.79 -3.19
CA ILE A 221 7.79 -5.07 -2.44
C ILE A 221 8.43 -3.79 -1.86
N TYR A 222 7.75 -2.65 -1.93
CA TYR A 222 8.15 -1.45 -1.21
C TYR A 222 7.60 -1.52 0.21
N ASP A 223 8.48 -1.46 1.19
CA ASP A 223 8.13 -1.54 2.61
C ASP A 223 8.90 -0.49 3.40
N ALA A 224 8.23 0.63 3.69
CA ALA A 224 8.80 1.74 4.43
C ALA A 224 9.20 1.39 5.88
N SER A 225 8.68 0.29 6.43
CA SER A 225 9.05 -0.21 7.76
C SER A 225 10.32 -1.06 7.75
N SER A 226 10.85 -1.39 6.57
CA SER A 226 11.99 -2.30 6.38
C SER A 226 13.14 -1.61 5.64
N PRO A 227 13.92 -0.74 6.32
CA PRO A 227 15.09 -0.13 5.72
C PRO A 227 16.20 -1.19 5.54
N VAL A 228 16.71 -1.30 4.32
CA VAL A 228 17.90 -2.08 3.93
C VAL A 228 18.94 -1.11 3.38
N THR A 229 20.21 -1.32 3.70
CA THR A 229 21.31 -0.50 3.16
C THR A 229 21.73 -1.02 1.78
N ASP A 230 21.85 -0.14 0.79
CA ASP A 230 22.43 -0.49 -0.51
C ASP A 230 23.97 -0.49 -0.50
N ASN A 231 24.58 -0.77 -1.65
CA ASN A 231 26.03 -0.93 -1.81
C ASN A 231 26.78 0.40 -1.65
N PHE A 232 26.06 1.53 -1.67
CA PHE A 232 26.60 2.88 -1.53
C PHE A 232 26.34 3.47 -0.14
N GLY A 233 25.69 2.72 0.76
CA GLY A 233 25.32 3.18 2.10
C GLY A 233 23.98 3.89 2.16
N ASP A 234 23.22 3.95 1.06
CA ASP A 234 21.92 4.60 1.01
C ASP A 234 20.80 3.65 1.48
N THR A 235 19.70 4.23 1.98
CA THR A 235 18.55 3.45 2.45
C THR A 235 17.66 3.03 1.29
N VAL A 236 17.24 1.77 1.28
CA VAL A 236 16.28 1.19 0.34
C VAL A 236 15.19 0.49 1.13
N TYR A 237 13.93 0.85 0.90
CA TYR A 237 12.80 0.29 1.63
C TYR A 237 12.21 -0.91 0.88
N ILE A 238 12.92 -2.04 0.93
CA ILE A 238 12.48 -3.34 0.42
C ILE A 238 12.63 -4.40 1.52
N PRO A 239 11.85 -5.49 1.50
CA PRO A 239 11.97 -6.57 2.47
C PRO A 239 13.41 -7.10 2.61
N LYS A 240 13.86 -7.32 3.85
CA LYS A 240 15.21 -7.84 4.18
C LYS A 240 15.57 -9.18 3.55
N VAL A 241 14.60 -9.91 3.00
CA VAL A 241 14.84 -11.14 2.22
C VAL A 241 15.56 -10.86 0.90
N PHE A 242 15.50 -9.63 0.39
CA PHE A 242 16.27 -9.21 -0.77
C PHE A 242 17.71 -8.85 -0.36
N PRO A 243 18.71 -9.25 -1.17
CA PRO A 243 20.10 -8.95 -0.87
C PRO A 243 20.34 -7.42 -0.82
N PRO A 244 21.22 -6.97 0.10
CA PRO A 244 21.68 -5.59 0.10
C PRO A 244 22.38 -5.27 -1.22
N GLY A 245 22.47 -3.99 -1.56
CA GLY A 245 23.12 -3.57 -2.81
C GLY A 245 22.24 -3.50 -4.05
N SER A 246 20.98 -3.88 -3.91
CA SER A 246 20.00 -3.73 -4.98
C SER A 246 19.86 -2.26 -5.40
N GLY A 247 19.62 -2.01 -6.68
CA GLY A 247 19.42 -0.66 -7.18
C GLY A 247 18.21 0.00 -6.51
N GLN A 248 18.37 1.26 -6.07
CA GLN A 248 17.31 2.09 -5.48
C GLN A 248 16.10 2.30 -6.41
N THR A 249 16.27 2.01 -7.71
CA THR A 249 15.24 2.19 -8.73
C THR A 249 15.12 0.99 -9.64
N THR A 250 13.89 0.71 -10.07
CA THR A 250 13.61 -0.32 -11.07
C THR A 250 12.82 0.23 -12.25
N TRP A 251 13.24 -0.14 -13.45
CA TRP A 251 12.41 0.00 -14.65
C TRP A 251 11.17 -0.88 -14.54
N THR A 252 10.03 -0.36 -14.98
CA THR A 252 8.78 -1.10 -15.09
C THR A 252 8.39 -1.30 -16.55
N LYS A 253 7.54 -2.29 -16.82
CA LYS A 253 7.03 -2.57 -18.16
C LYS A 253 6.09 -1.47 -18.70
N THR A 254 5.72 -0.50 -17.88
CA THR A 254 4.75 0.55 -18.21
C THR A 254 5.40 1.65 -19.04
N LEU A 255 4.85 1.88 -20.24
CA LEU A 255 5.23 2.96 -21.13
C LEU A 255 4.34 4.19 -20.93
N HIS A 256 4.85 5.37 -21.25
CA HIS A 256 4.05 6.59 -21.23
C HIS A 256 2.97 6.54 -22.31
N LYS A 257 1.76 7.02 -22.00
CA LYS A 257 0.59 6.89 -22.89
C LYS A 257 0.77 7.62 -24.22
N THR A 258 1.43 8.78 -24.20
CA THR A 258 1.57 9.64 -25.39
C THR A 258 3.01 9.77 -25.88
N ASP A 259 4.00 9.37 -25.09
CA ASP A 259 5.42 9.50 -25.45
C ASP A 259 6.09 8.12 -25.38
N PRO A 260 6.18 7.38 -26.50
CA PRO A 260 6.74 6.04 -26.50
C PRO A 260 8.24 6.02 -26.17
N SER A 261 8.92 7.16 -26.18
CA SER A 261 10.32 7.25 -25.76
C SER A 261 10.49 7.15 -24.24
N MET A 262 9.40 7.23 -23.47
CA MET A 262 9.43 7.22 -22.01
C MET A 262 8.88 5.93 -21.43
N ALA A 263 9.57 5.43 -20.41
CA ALA A 263 9.13 4.32 -19.58
C ALA A 263 9.08 4.74 -18.11
N MET A 264 8.24 4.09 -17.34
CA MET A 264 8.10 4.40 -15.92
C MET A 264 9.13 3.65 -15.09
N ARG A 265 9.79 4.38 -14.20
CA ARG A 265 10.62 3.82 -13.12
C ARG A 265 9.85 3.87 -11.79
N PHE A 266 10.13 2.93 -10.90
CA PHE A 266 9.72 2.96 -9.50
C PHE A 266 10.96 3.18 -8.61
N HIS A 267 10.82 3.93 -7.51
CA HIS A 267 11.91 4.32 -6.62
C HIS A 267 11.67 3.78 -5.20
N TYR A 268 12.50 2.83 -4.79
CA TYR A 268 12.34 2.11 -3.53
C TYR A 268 12.73 2.92 -2.30
N TYR A 269 13.51 4.00 -2.43
CA TYR A 269 13.78 4.88 -1.27
C TYR A 269 12.56 5.72 -0.88
N ASN A 270 11.62 5.99 -1.80
CA ASN A 270 10.51 6.89 -1.48
C ASN A 270 9.13 6.43 -1.97
N GLY A 271 9.03 5.24 -2.57
CA GLY A 271 7.79 4.73 -3.15
C GLY A 271 7.28 5.52 -4.35
N ASP A 272 8.06 6.48 -4.89
CA ASP A 272 7.65 7.28 -6.03
C ASP A 272 7.76 6.51 -7.35
N HIS A 273 7.07 7.02 -8.37
CA HIS A 273 7.25 6.56 -9.73
C HIS A 273 7.22 7.76 -10.69
N LYS A 274 8.08 7.72 -11.71
CA LYS A 274 8.22 8.79 -12.70
C LYS A 274 8.52 8.21 -14.06
N PHE A 275 8.12 8.91 -15.12
CA PHE A 275 8.50 8.57 -16.48
C PHE A 275 9.88 9.16 -16.80
N HIS A 276 10.76 8.34 -17.39
CA HIS A 276 12.09 8.73 -17.85
C HIS A 276 12.31 8.23 -19.28
N LYS A 277 13.22 8.89 -20.00
CA LYS A 277 13.59 8.47 -21.36
C LYS A 277 14.21 7.07 -21.32
N ARG A 278 13.75 6.18 -22.20
CA ARG A 278 14.17 4.77 -22.30
C ARG A 278 15.67 4.59 -22.54
N GLY A 279 16.32 5.54 -23.20
CA GLY A 279 17.76 5.52 -23.47
C GLY A 279 18.64 5.92 -22.28
N LEU A 280 18.06 6.40 -21.17
CA LEU A 280 18.82 6.84 -20.00
C LEU A 280 19.32 5.63 -19.20
N ARG A 281 20.63 5.52 -18.98
CA ARG A 281 21.26 4.48 -18.16
C ARG A 281 21.29 4.88 -16.68
N SER A 282 20.13 4.88 -16.03
CA SER A 282 19.98 5.40 -14.66
C SER A 282 19.25 4.48 -13.69
N HIS A 283 18.69 3.36 -14.16
CA HIS A 283 17.85 2.50 -13.32
C HIS A 283 18.20 1.02 -13.57
N GLY A 284 17.95 0.18 -12.56
CA GLY A 284 18.09 -1.26 -12.67
C GLY A 284 16.80 -1.89 -13.17
N VAL A 285 16.77 -3.20 -13.29
CA VAL A 285 15.52 -3.96 -13.41
C VAL A 285 15.56 -5.14 -12.47
N ARG A 286 14.49 -5.33 -11.69
CA ARG A 286 14.31 -6.51 -10.84
C ARG A 286 13.37 -7.48 -11.55
N PRO A 287 13.88 -8.57 -12.13
CA PRO A 287 13.05 -9.54 -12.82
C PRO A 287 12.01 -10.16 -11.89
N VAL A 288 10.81 -10.30 -12.42
CA VAL A 288 9.68 -10.95 -11.75
C VAL A 288 9.02 -11.90 -12.71
N ARG A 289 8.39 -12.94 -12.19
CA ARG A 289 7.48 -13.84 -12.92
C ARG A 289 6.31 -14.21 -12.02
N ASP A 290 5.31 -14.85 -12.61
CA ASP A 290 4.18 -15.38 -11.83
C ASP A 290 4.62 -16.67 -11.12
N LEU A 291 4.18 -16.83 -9.88
CA LEU A 291 4.37 -18.06 -9.11
C LEU A 291 3.34 -19.08 -9.64
N LYS A 292 3.82 -20.17 -10.25
CA LYS A 292 2.98 -21.27 -10.71
C LYS A 292 3.01 -22.36 -9.62
N PRO A 293 1.89 -23.02 -9.31
CA PRO A 293 1.93 -24.19 -8.44
C PRO A 293 2.81 -25.26 -9.09
N ASP A 294 3.64 -25.92 -8.27
CA ASP A 294 4.49 -27.02 -8.73
C ASP A 294 3.61 -28.12 -9.33
N LYS A 295 4.08 -28.71 -10.43
CA LYS A 295 3.37 -29.79 -11.14
C LYS A 295 3.59 -31.17 -10.52
N ASP A 296 4.29 -31.26 -9.39
CA ASP A 296 4.79 -32.53 -8.86
C ASP A 296 4.11 -32.91 -7.54
N GLU A 297 2.79 -33.13 -7.55
CA GLU A 297 2.07 -33.98 -6.58
C GLU A 297 0.93 -34.78 -7.26
N ALA A 298 1.13 -35.16 -8.53
CA ALA A 298 0.26 -36.09 -9.23
C ALA A 298 1.11 -37.05 -10.07
N SER A 299 1.78 -37.98 -9.41
CA SER A 299 2.32 -39.21 -10.00
C SER A 299 2.26 -40.34 -8.99
#